data_AF-X5H260-F1
#
_entry.id   AF-X5H260-F1
#
_cell.length_a   1.000
_cell.length_b   1.000
_cell.length_c   1.000
_cell.angle_alpha   90.00
_cell.angle_beta   90.00
_cell.angle_gamma   90.00
#
_symmetry.space_group_name_H-M   'P 1'
#
loop_
_entity.id
_entity.type
_entity.pdbx_description
1 polymer ?
#
loop_
_entity_poly.entity_id
_entity_poly.type
_entity_poly.pdbx_seq_one_letter_code
_entity_poly.pdbx_strand_id
1 'polypeptide(L)'
;MRSLIFLADKNGNAYLSDMDLYKREDGKFKTDNPYLKSLIYDPEEDLCTGLANYNPYLYEARFDRYCTIKAKQCLNEIVILQGIDQHSNEVFLAMSLAKNEFSSFLTRIESTPVFYVNSENCLDGGLVEGRSIRELFYNLKTNVSFIPEVNKEKVHTHLGFFNEDSKMFDTVYCVGELSSVSVTGLGSMKLL
;
A
#
# COMPACT_ATOMS: atom_id res chain seq x y z
N MET A 1 7.04 6.57 12.47
CA MET A 1 6.12 6.91 11.38
C MET A 1 5.02 7.78 11.96
N ARG A 2 4.45 8.73 11.21
CA ARG A 2 3.16 9.32 11.59
C ARG A 2 2.07 8.29 11.40
N SER A 3 1.04 8.29 12.23
CA SER A 3 -0.09 7.38 12.05
C SER A 3 -0.89 7.81 10.82
N LEU A 4 -1.29 6.84 9.99
CA LEU A 4 -2.14 7.07 8.83
C LEU A 4 -3.53 6.54 9.09
N ILE A 5 -4.55 7.18 8.51
CA ILE A 5 -5.92 6.67 8.47
C ILE A 5 -6.33 6.35 7.04
N PHE A 6 -7.04 5.24 6.84
CA PHE A 6 -7.59 4.84 5.55
C PHE A 6 -9.06 5.25 5.46
N LEU A 7 -9.37 6.07 4.47
CA LEU A 7 -10.70 6.64 4.25
C LEU A 7 -11.07 6.49 2.77
N ALA A 8 -12.32 6.82 2.46
CA ALA A 8 -12.80 6.94 1.08
C ALA A 8 -13.25 8.38 0.80
N ASP A 9 -13.05 8.83 -0.44
CA ASP A 9 -13.64 10.07 -0.92
C ASP A 9 -15.08 9.87 -1.40
N LYS A 10 -15.80 10.96 -1.68
CA LYS A 10 -17.19 10.93 -2.17
C LYS A 10 -17.39 10.19 -3.51
N ASN A 11 -16.33 9.97 -4.27
CA ASN A 11 -16.38 9.19 -5.52
C ASN A 11 -16.08 7.70 -5.29
N GLY A 12 -15.84 7.31 -4.04
CA GLY A 12 -15.43 5.96 -3.68
C GLY A 12 -13.95 5.67 -3.95
N ASN A 13 -13.08 6.67 -4.01
CA ASN A 13 -11.65 6.40 -4.08
C ASN A 13 -11.07 6.28 -2.67
N ALA A 14 -10.40 5.16 -2.41
CA ALA A 14 -9.70 4.97 -1.15
C ALA A 14 -8.43 5.81 -1.09
N TYR A 15 -8.11 6.36 0.08
CA TYR A 15 -6.88 7.09 0.30
C TYR A 15 -6.38 6.95 1.75
N LEU A 16 -5.07 7.08 1.91
CA LEU A 16 -4.41 7.27 3.19
C LEU A 16 -4.20 8.76 3.46
N SER A 17 -4.34 9.16 4.71
CA SER A 17 -4.12 10.53 5.17
C SER A 17 -3.47 10.54 6.54
N ASP A 18 -2.81 11.65 6.90
CA ASP A 18 -2.20 11.83 8.21
C ASP A 18 -3.29 11.87 9.30
N MET A 19 -3.24 10.93 10.24
CA MET A 19 -4.23 10.77 11.31
C MET A 19 -4.31 12.00 12.22
N ASP A 20 -3.22 12.77 12.35
CA ASP A 20 -3.18 13.97 13.19
C ASP A 20 -4.08 15.11 12.65
N LEU A 21 -4.53 15.01 11.38
CA LEU A 21 -5.48 15.94 10.77
C LEU A 21 -6.93 15.69 11.17
N TYR A 22 -7.19 14.65 11.97
CA TYR A 22 -8.53 14.17 12.31
C TYR A 22 -8.74 14.07 13.82
N LYS A 23 -9.99 14.29 14.24
CA LYS A 23 -10.48 14.05 15.60
C LYS A 23 -11.59 13.02 15.54
N ARG A 24 -11.67 12.15 16.55
CA ARG A 24 -12.78 11.23 16.69
C ARG A 24 -13.90 11.91 17.47
N GLU A 25 -15.04 12.10 16.84
CA GLU A 25 -16.24 12.70 17.43
C GLU A 25 -17.47 11.87 17.05
N ASP A 26 -18.30 11.52 18.03
CA ASP A 26 -19.53 10.75 17.80
C ASP A 26 -19.30 9.42 17.05
N GLY A 27 -18.15 8.80 17.29
CA GLY A 27 -17.75 7.54 16.64
C GLY A 27 -17.09 7.71 15.27
N LYS A 28 -17.19 8.88 14.63
CA LYS A 28 -16.66 9.17 13.29
C LYS A 28 -15.36 9.98 13.33
N PHE A 29 -14.61 9.98 12.21
CA PHE A 29 -13.46 10.88 12.03
C PHE A 29 -13.89 12.19 11.38
N LYS A 30 -13.70 13.30 12.10
CA LYS A 30 -13.93 14.66 11.61
C LYS A 30 -12.62 15.40 11.47
N THR A 31 -12.58 16.39 10.59
CA THR A 31 -11.41 17.23 10.35
C THR A 31 -11.81 18.69 10.25
N ASP A 32 -10.97 19.56 10.81
CA ASP A 32 -11.12 21.01 10.69
C ASP A 32 -10.56 21.52 9.34
N ASN A 33 -9.88 20.66 8.57
CA ASN A 33 -9.35 20.99 7.25
C ASN A 33 -10.49 21.02 6.21
N PRO A 34 -10.77 22.18 5.57
CA PRO A 34 -11.89 22.31 4.63
C PRO A 34 -11.76 21.40 3.40
N TYR A 35 -10.53 21.16 2.91
CA TYR A 35 -10.28 20.30 1.77
C TYR A 35 -10.60 18.84 2.10
N LEU A 36 -10.06 18.30 3.20
CA LEU A 36 -10.39 16.94 3.64
C LEU A 36 -11.87 16.78 3.95
N LYS A 37 -12.49 17.76 4.62
CA LYS A 37 -13.93 17.76 4.89
C LYS A 37 -14.76 17.69 3.60
N SER A 38 -14.29 18.30 2.52
CA SER A 38 -14.96 18.22 1.21
C SER A 38 -14.80 16.86 0.53
N LEU A 39 -13.71 16.14 0.82
CA LEU A 39 -13.37 14.84 0.24
C LEU A 39 -14.03 13.67 0.95
N ILE A 40 -13.99 13.62 2.27
CA ILE A 40 -14.41 12.45 3.07
C ILE A 40 -15.85 12.05 2.72
N TYR A 41 -16.01 10.76 2.42
CA TYR A 41 -17.30 10.11 2.31
C TYR A 41 -17.95 9.98 3.70
N ASP A 42 -19.17 10.51 3.87
CA ASP A 42 -19.99 10.28 5.07
C ASP A 42 -21.08 9.23 4.76
N PRO A 43 -20.99 8.01 5.33
CA PRO A 43 -21.95 6.94 5.10
C PRO A 43 -23.36 7.24 5.62
N GLU A 44 -23.56 8.22 6.50
CA GLU A 44 -24.92 8.61 6.95
C GLU A 44 -25.66 9.46 5.92
N GLU A 45 -24.95 10.05 4.95
CA GLU A 45 -25.53 10.92 3.93
C GLU A 45 -25.72 10.24 2.56
N ASP A 46 -25.11 9.08 2.29
CA ASP A 46 -25.16 8.48 0.95
C ASP A 46 -25.20 6.94 0.86
N LEU A 47 -25.84 6.47 -0.20
CA LEU A 47 -26.14 5.07 -0.55
C LEU A 47 -25.02 4.40 -1.38
N CYS A 48 -23.74 4.76 -1.20
CA CYS A 48 -22.66 4.16 -2.01
C CYS A 48 -22.31 2.73 -1.57
N THR A 49 -23.22 1.80 -1.85
CA THR A 49 -22.94 0.37 -1.98
C THR A 49 -22.23 0.14 -3.31
N GLY A 50 -20.91 0.31 -3.35
CA GLY A 50 -20.17 0.10 -4.60
C GLY A 50 -18.72 0.52 -4.61
N LEU A 51 -18.04 0.51 -3.46
CA LEU A 51 -16.60 0.66 -3.40
C LEU A 51 -15.97 -0.65 -3.96
N ALA A 52 -15.45 -0.62 -5.19
CA ALA A 52 -14.88 -1.80 -5.86
C ALA A 52 -13.73 -2.48 -5.08
N ASN A 53 -13.19 -1.79 -4.07
CA ASN A 53 -12.16 -2.28 -3.13
C ASN A 53 -12.60 -2.17 -1.66
N TYR A 54 -13.90 -2.22 -1.36
CA TYR A 54 -14.40 -2.16 0.02
C TYR A 54 -13.98 -3.40 0.80
N ASN A 55 -12.91 -3.26 1.57
CA ASN A 55 -12.66 -4.17 2.68
C ASN A 55 -13.22 -3.52 3.96
N PRO A 56 -14.25 -4.11 4.60
CA PRO A 56 -14.88 -3.53 5.79
C PRO A 56 -13.92 -3.39 6.98
N TYR A 57 -12.83 -4.15 7.00
CA TYR A 57 -11.79 -4.05 8.03
C TYR A 57 -10.84 -2.87 7.80
N LEU A 58 -10.80 -2.30 6.60
CA LEU A 58 -9.86 -1.24 6.24
C LEU A 58 -10.44 0.16 6.35
N TYR A 59 -11.76 0.33 6.17
CA TYR A 59 -12.37 1.64 6.34
C TYR A 59 -12.17 2.13 7.78
N GLU A 60 -11.64 3.35 7.92
CA GLU A 60 -11.25 3.96 9.19
C GLU A 60 -10.14 3.24 9.96
N ALA A 61 -9.46 2.27 9.33
CA ALA A 61 -8.29 1.63 9.92
C ALA A 61 -7.14 2.62 10.11
N ARG A 62 -6.45 2.49 11.25
CA ARG A 62 -5.31 3.31 11.65
C ARG A 62 -4.03 2.51 11.53
N PHE A 63 -3.13 2.97 10.67
CA PHE A 63 -1.83 2.35 10.44
C PHE A 63 -0.74 3.13 11.15
N ASP A 64 -0.09 2.51 12.12
CA ASP A 64 1.00 3.09 12.92
C ASP A 64 2.37 2.49 12.60
N ARG A 65 2.37 1.38 11.86
CA ARG A 65 3.56 0.64 11.44
C ARG A 65 3.55 0.43 9.93
N TYR A 66 4.75 0.40 9.36
CA TYR A 66 4.97 0.01 7.98
C TYR A 66 6.28 -0.76 7.85
N CYS A 67 6.37 -1.56 6.79
CA CYS A 67 7.59 -2.19 6.32
C CYS A 67 7.69 -1.98 4.82
N THR A 68 8.84 -1.51 4.35
CA THR A 68 9.11 -1.36 2.92
C THR A 68 10.08 -2.43 2.48
N ILE A 69 9.63 -3.34 1.63
CA ILE A 69 10.40 -4.47 1.13
C ILE A 69 10.78 -4.20 -0.32
N LYS A 70 12.09 -4.12 -0.57
CA LYS A 70 12.66 -3.77 -1.87
C LYS A 70 13.65 -4.83 -2.36
N ALA A 71 13.67 -5.03 -3.66
CA ALA A 71 14.78 -5.68 -4.35
C ALA A 71 15.62 -4.59 -5.03
N LYS A 72 16.96 -4.68 -4.91
CA LYS A 72 17.86 -3.66 -5.46
C LYS A 72 17.64 -3.45 -6.96
N GLN A 73 17.34 -4.54 -7.68
CA GLN A 73 17.20 -4.58 -9.13
C GLN A 73 15.79 -4.24 -9.64
N CYS A 74 14.82 -3.89 -8.80
CA CYS A 74 13.43 -3.61 -9.22
C CYS A 74 13.08 -2.14 -9.05
N LEU A 75 12.32 -1.53 -9.96
CA LEU A 75 11.88 -0.13 -9.87
C LEU A 75 10.75 0.08 -8.86
N ASN A 76 10.02 -0.98 -8.51
CA ASN A 76 8.98 -0.97 -7.49
C ASN A 76 9.43 -1.60 -6.17
N GLU A 77 8.73 -1.24 -5.11
CA GLU A 77 8.84 -1.79 -3.76
C GLU A 77 7.46 -2.19 -3.23
N ILE A 78 7.44 -3.14 -2.30
CA ILE A 78 6.21 -3.54 -1.61
C ILE A 78 6.18 -2.80 -0.27
N VAL A 79 5.08 -2.12 0.01
CA VAL A 79 4.81 -1.47 1.29
C VAL A 79 3.71 -2.24 2.00
N ILE A 80 3.99 -2.72 3.20
CA ILE A 80 2.99 -3.37 4.07
C ILE A 80 2.77 -2.44 5.26
N LEU A 81 1.56 -1.88 5.36
CA LEU A 81 1.10 -1.14 6.52
C LEU A 81 0.46 -2.11 7.51
N GLN A 82 0.71 -1.91 8.80
CA GLN A 82 0.04 -2.63 9.88
C GLN A 82 -0.57 -1.64 10.86
N GLY A 83 -1.72 -2.03 11.39
CA GLY A 83 -2.56 -1.12 12.16
C GLY A 83 -3.70 -1.82 12.89
N ILE A 84 -4.68 -1.03 13.30
CA ILE A 84 -5.90 -1.48 13.96
C ILE A 84 -7.14 -0.90 13.29
N ASP A 85 -8.20 -1.70 13.19
CA ASP A 85 -9.51 -1.23 12.73
C ASP A 85 -10.32 -0.57 13.87
N GLN A 86 -11.53 -0.11 13.55
CA GLN A 86 -12.49 0.47 14.50
C GLN A 86 -12.95 -0.49 15.61
N HIS A 87 -12.76 -1.80 15.43
CA HIS A 87 -13.11 -2.88 16.36
C HIS A 87 -11.89 -3.40 17.13
N SER A 88 -10.73 -2.73 17.02
CA SER A 88 -9.46 -3.15 17.63
C SER A 88 -8.89 -4.46 17.10
N ASN A 89 -9.28 -4.89 15.90
CA ASN A 89 -8.64 -6.00 15.22
C ASN A 89 -7.34 -5.54 14.55
N GLU A 90 -6.32 -6.39 14.56
CA GLU A 90 -5.09 -6.14 13.81
C GLU A 90 -5.36 -6.28 12.31
N VAL A 91 -5.00 -5.25 11.55
CA VAL A 91 -5.21 -5.17 10.10
C VAL A 91 -3.93 -4.81 9.35
N PHE A 92 -3.89 -5.15 8.06
CA PHE A 92 -2.83 -4.77 7.16
C PHE A 92 -3.37 -4.24 5.83
N LEU A 93 -2.58 -3.40 5.18
CA LEU A 93 -2.77 -2.99 3.80
C LEU A 93 -1.43 -3.13 3.08
N ALA A 94 -1.42 -3.86 1.97
CA ALA A 94 -0.23 -4.09 1.16
C ALA A 94 -0.36 -3.40 -0.21
N MET A 95 0.70 -2.71 -0.61
CA MET A 95 0.75 -1.98 -1.87
C MET A 95 2.06 -2.25 -2.62
N SER A 96 2.02 -2.22 -3.95
CA SER A 96 3.20 -2.18 -4.82
C SER A 96 3.34 -0.78 -5.39
N LEU A 97 4.42 -0.09 -5.03
CA LEU A 97 4.64 1.32 -5.32
C LEU A 97 5.96 1.53 -6.03
N ALA A 98 6.13 2.67 -6.71
CA ALA A 98 7.45 3.04 -7.19
C ALA A 98 8.41 3.22 -6.00
N LYS A 99 9.68 2.84 -6.17
CA LYS A 99 10.70 3.00 -5.13
C LYS A 99 10.70 4.42 -4.56
N ASN A 100 10.66 4.54 -3.25
CA ASN A 100 10.64 5.80 -2.49
C ASN A 100 9.36 6.64 -2.65
N GLU A 101 8.33 6.17 -3.35
CA GLU A 101 7.08 6.91 -3.49
C GLU A 101 6.39 7.07 -2.13
N PHE A 102 6.32 5.98 -1.36
CA PHE A 102 5.71 6.00 -0.03
C PHE A 102 6.53 6.81 0.98
N SER A 103 7.86 6.67 0.97
CA SER A 103 8.72 7.47 1.85
C SER A 103 8.65 8.96 1.50
N SER A 104 8.53 9.30 0.21
CA SER A 104 8.28 10.67 -0.24
C SER A 104 6.94 11.18 0.27
N PHE A 105 5.88 10.37 0.21
CA PHE A 105 4.58 10.72 0.79
C PHE A 105 4.68 10.99 2.30
N LEU A 106 5.33 10.13 3.07
CA LEU A 106 5.51 10.30 4.52
C LEU A 106 6.31 11.56 4.90
N THR A 107 7.18 12.05 4.01
CA THR A 107 8.02 13.23 4.27
C THR A 107 7.39 14.55 3.84
N ARG A 108 6.33 14.54 3.01
CA ARG A 108 5.66 15.77 2.58
C ARG A 108 5.12 16.54 3.78
N ILE A 109 5.66 17.73 4.01
CA ILE A 109 5.16 18.73 4.95
C ILE A 109 4.17 19.65 4.21
N GLU A 110 3.28 19.06 3.42
CA GLU A 110 2.12 19.80 2.93
C GLU A 110 1.08 19.84 4.04
N SER A 111 0.20 20.84 4.04
CA SER A 111 -0.88 20.92 5.04
C SER A 111 -1.89 19.78 4.89
N THR A 112 -1.87 19.03 3.78
CA THR A 112 -2.93 18.05 3.46
C THR A 112 -2.55 16.96 2.44
N PRO A 113 -1.47 16.18 2.64
CA PRO A 113 -1.10 15.13 1.70
C PRO A 113 -2.05 13.93 1.85
N VAL A 114 -2.77 13.59 0.77
CA VAL A 114 -3.49 12.32 0.63
C VAL A 114 -2.71 11.38 -0.29
N PHE A 115 -2.74 10.08 0.00
CA PHE A 115 -2.16 9.04 -0.83
C PHE A 115 -3.25 8.10 -1.32
N TYR A 116 -3.59 8.17 -2.61
CA TYR A 116 -4.66 7.36 -3.17
C TYR A 116 -4.25 5.89 -3.35
N VAL A 117 -5.14 5.00 -2.94
CA VAL A 117 -5.02 3.55 -3.08
C VAL A 117 -6.03 3.10 -4.13
N ASN A 118 -5.53 2.50 -5.20
CA ASN A 118 -6.32 2.09 -6.36
C ASN A 118 -6.04 0.62 -6.69
N SER A 119 -6.75 0.09 -7.70
CA SER A 119 -6.57 -1.30 -8.13
C SER A 119 -5.20 -1.62 -8.75
N GLU A 120 -4.42 -0.60 -9.13
CA GLU A 120 -3.10 -0.79 -9.74
C GLU A 120 -2.01 -0.94 -8.69
N ASN A 121 -2.13 -0.22 -7.57
CA ASN A 121 -1.15 -0.24 -6.48
C ASN A 121 -1.55 -1.12 -5.30
N CYS A 122 -2.84 -1.40 -5.09
CA CYS A 122 -3.30 -2.27 -4.02
C CYS A 122 -3.00 -3.73 -4.35
N LEU A 123 -2.34 -4.43 -3.44
CA LEU A 123 -2.04 -5.86 -3.57
C LEU A 123 -3.03 -6.72 -2.80
N ASP A 124 -3.26 -6.37 -1.53
CA ASP A 124 -4.17 -7.05 -0.62
C ASP A 124 -4.36 -6.20 0.64
N GLY A 125 -5.36 -6.54 1.46
CA GLY A 125 -5.51 -6.00 2.80
C GLY A 125 -6.66 -6.65 3.55
N GLY A 126 -6.69 -6.49 4.86
CA GLY A 126 -7.69 -7.09 5.75
C GLY A 126 -7.10 -7.43 7.11
N LEU A 127 -7.63 -8.46 7.75
CA LEU A 127 -7.15 -8.92 9.05
C LEU A 127 -5.74 -9.53 8.95
N VAL A 128 -4.89 -9.23 9.94
CA VAL A 128 -3.56 -9.85 10.08
C VAL A 128 -3.68 -11.32 10.46
N GLU A 129 -4.62 -11.64 11.36
CA GLU A 129 -4.87 -13.02 11.87
C GLU A 129 -3.61 -13.66 12.47
N GLY A 130 -2.81 -12.87 13.20
CA GLY A 130 -1.57 -13.33 13.84
C GLY A 130 -0.39 -13.58 12.90
N ARG A 131 -0.55 -13.33 11.59
CA ARG A 131 0.54 -13.46 10.61
C ARG A 131 1.62 -12.38 10.82
N SER A 132 2.87 -12.78 10.79
CA SER A 132 4.01 -11.87 10.76
C SER A 132 4.09 -11.11 9.44
N ILE A 133 4.78 -9.96 9.41
CA ILE A 133 5.05 -9.21 8.17
C ILE A 133 5.72 -10.10 7.12
N ARG A 134 6.57 -11.04 7.56
CA ARG A 134 7.26 -11.97 6.66
C ARG A 134 6.29 -12.92 5.99
N GLU A 135 5.33 -13.48 6.73
CA GLU A 135 4.28 -14.33 6.19
C GLU A 135 3.34 -13.57 5.27
N LEU A 136 2.97 -12.32 5.62
CA LEU A 136 2.22 -11.44 4.73
C LEU A 136 2.98 -11.24 3.41
N PHE A 137 4.27 -10.86 3.47
CA PHE A 137 5.11 -10.70 2.29
C PHE A 137 5.20 -11.97 1.43
N TYR A 138 5.34 -13.15 2.05
CA TYR A 138 5.39 -14.42 1.33
C TYR A 138 4.12 -14.71 0.52
N ASN A 139 2.95 -14.34 1.04
CA ASN A 139 1.68 -14.48 0.34
C ASN A 139 1.52 -13.45 -0.79
N LEU A 140 2.07 -12.26 -0.60
CA LEU A 140 1.93 -11.15 -1.54
C LEU A 140 2.87 -11.30 -2.75
N LYS A 141 4.12 -11.69 -2.52
CA LYS A 141 5.19 -11.62 -3.54
C LYS A 141 4.88 -12.39 -4.83
N THR A 142 4.09 -13.46 -4.76
CA THR A 142 3.70 -14.27 -5.93
C THR A 142 2.71 -13.55 -6.84
N ASN A 143 1.94 -12.61 -6.30
CA ASN A 143 0.95 -11.83 -7.04
C ASN A 143 1.50 -10.48 -7.53
N VAL A 144 2.70 -10.10 -7.11
CA VAL A 144 3.33 -8.84 -7.52
C VAL A 144 4.04 -8.97 -8.86
N SER A 145 3.83 -7.98 -9.72
CA SER A 145 4.66 -7.77 -10.90
C SER A 145 5.85 -6.91 -10.50
N PHE A 146 7.04 -7.50 -10.44
CA PHE A 146 8.27 -6.77 -10.21
C PHE A 146 8.78 -6.19 -11.52
N ILE A 147 9.25 -4.94 -11.48
CA ILE A 147 9.69 -4.20 -12.66
C ILE A 147 11.22 -4.14 -12.62
N PRO A 148 11.96 -5.11 -13.18
CA PRO A 148 13.41 -5.06 -13.19
C PRO A 148 13.94 -3.79 -13.87
N GLU A 149 15.01 -3.22 -13.33
CA GLU A 149 15.79 -2.11 -13.89
C GLU A 149 16.59 -2.53 -15.16
N VAL A 150 16.46 -3.79 -15.59
CA VAL A 150 17.27 -4.37 -16.67
C VAL A 150 16.51 -4.34 -17.99
N ASN A 151 17.13 -3.72 -18.99
CA ASN A 151 16.64 -3.60 -20.35
C ASN A 151 17.12 -4.79 -21.22
N LYS A 152 16.78 -6.03 -20.85
CA LYS A 152 17.18 -7.25 -21.58
C LYS A 152 16.07 -8.30 -21.56
N GLU A 153 15.86 -8.95 -22.71
CA GLU A 153 14.83 -9.98 -22.97
C GLU A 153 14.81 -11.17 -21.99
N LYS A 154 15.87 -11.40 -21.20
CA LYS A 154 15.93 -12.43 -20.15
C LYS A 154 16.63 -11.90 -18.90
N VAL A 155 15.94 -11.95 -17.77
CA VAL A 155 16.52 -11.65 -16.45
C VAL A 155 16.61 -12.95 -15.68
N HIS A 156 17.73 -13.66 -15.84
CA HIS A 156 18.17 -14.69 -14.89
C HIS A 156 18.77 -13.95 -13.70
N THR A 157 17.95 -13.64 -12.69
CA THR A 157 18.46 -12.87 -11.55
C THR A 157 17.99 -13.45 -10.22
N HIS A 158 18.90 -13.37 -9.28
CA HIS A 158 18.65 -13.63 -7.88
C HIS A 158 18.14 -12.34 -7.25
N LEU A 159 16.85 -12.30 -6.92
CA LEU A 159 16.26 -11.17 -6.21
C LEU A 159 16.40 -11.40 -4.72
N GLY A 160 17.30 -10.64 -4.09
CA GLY A 160 17.32 -10.48 -2.64
C GLY A 160 16.33 -9.39 -2.24
N PHE A 161 15.40 -9.72 -1.34
CA PHE A 161 14.43 -8.80 -0.78
C PHE A 161 14.87 -8.34 0.59
N PHE A 162 14.94 -7.02 0.78
CA PHE A 162 15.44 -6.39 2.00
C PHE A 162 14.44 -5.36 2.49
N ASN A 163 14.33 -5.19 3.81
CA ASN A 163 13.55 -4.10 4.38
C ASN A 163 14.33 -2.77 4.42
N GLU A 164 13.73 -1.74 5.00
CA GLU A 164 14.33 -0.44 5.24
C GLU A 164 15.65 -0.49 6.04
N ASP A 165 15.77 -1.43 7.00
CA ASP A 165 16.98 -1.67 7.81
C ASP A 165 18.05 -2.51 7.09
N SER A 166 17.87 -2.81 5.80
CA SER A 166 18.74 -3.72 5.03
C SER A 166 18.79 -5.16 5.57
N LYS A 167 17.80 -5.57 6.39
CA LYS A 167 17.63 -6.97 6.79
C LYS A 167 16.98 -7.75 5.67
N MET A 168 17.54 -8.91 5.35
CA MET A 168 17.02 -9.79 4.31
C MET A 168 15.72 -10.45 4.79
N PHE A 169 14.64 -10.18 4.08
CA PHE A 169 13.35 -10.83 4.27
C PHE A 169 13.32 -12.17 3.57
N ASP A 170 13.79 -12.19 2.33
CA ASP A 170 13.73 -13.37 1.49
C ASP A 170 14.72 -13.28 0.33
N THR A 171 14.88 -14.40 -0.35
CA THR A 171 15.62 -14.48 -1.59
C THR A 171 14.84 -15.38 -2.54
N VAL A 172 14.56 -14.86 -3.74
CA VAL A 172 13.89 -15.62 -4.78
C VAL A 172 14.80 -15.74 -5.98
N TYR A 173 14.94 -16.97 -6.48
CA TYR A 173 15.54 -17.23 -7.77
C TYR A 173 14.48 -17.01 -8.84
N CYS A 174 14.59 -15.90 -9.57
CA CYS A 174 13.70 -15.62 -10.68
C CYS A 174 14.25 -16.22 -11.96
N VAL A 175 13.56 -17.22 -12.47
CA VAL A 175 13.61 -17.60 -13.89
C VAL A 175 12.33 -17.06 -14.52
N GLY A 176 12.25 -15.74 -14.67
CA GLY A 176 11.08 -15.09 -15.28
C GLY A 176 11.35 -14.80 -16.75
N GLU A 177 10.51 -15.32 -17.65
CA GLU A 177 10.38 -14.75 -18.99
C GLU A 177 9.71 -13.37 -18.86
N LEU A 178 10.29 -12.33 -19.47
CA LEU A 178 9.67 -11.01 -19.48
C LEU A 178 8.36 -11.06 -20.26
N SER A 179 7.25 -10.82 -19.57
CA SER A 179 5.90 -10.94 -20.16
C SER A 179 5.60 -9.88 -21.24
N SER A 180 6.36 -8.79 -21.25
CA SER A 180 6.42 -7.81 -22.33
C SER A 180 7.67 -6.94 -22.15
N VAL A 181 8.29 -6.50 -23.24
CA VAL A 181 9.32 -5.46 -23.23
C VAL A 181 8.66 -4.24 -23.86
N SER A 182 8.45 -3.17 -23.08
CA SER A 182 7.92 -1.93 -23.63
C SER A 182 8.92 -1.32 -24.63
N VAL A 183 8.47 -0.36 -25.45
CA VAL A 183 9.34 0.37 -26.40
C VAL A 183 10.46 1.15 -25.68
N THR A 184 10.32 1.38 -24.37
CA THR A 184 11.36 1.98 -23.50
C THR A 184 12.29 0.95 -22.87
N GLY A 185 12.05 -0.34 -23.10
CA GLY A 185 12.88 -1.43 -22.59
C GLY A 185 12.57 -1.88 -21.16
N LEU A 186 11.45 -1.43 -20.61
CA LEU A 186 10.98 -1.87 -19.30
C LEU A 186 10.15 -3.13 -19.48
N GLY A 187 10.55 -4.23 -18.83
CA GLY A 187 9.76 -5.44 -18.78
C GLY A 187 9.16 -5.68 -17.40
N SER A 188 7.97 -6.29 -17.35
CA SER A 188 7.35 -6.74 -16.11
C SER A 188 7.58 -8.25 -15.91
N MET A 189 7.97 -8.62 -14.70
CA MET A 189 8.20 -9.99 -14.29
C MET A 189 7.22 -10.38 -13.19
N LYS A 190 6.52 -11.50 -13.38
CA LYS A 190 5.80 -12.18 -12.28
C LYS A 190 6.68 -13.32 -11.75
N LEU A 191 6.66 -13.51 -10.43
CA LEU A 191 7.31 -14.67 -9.81
C LEU A 191 6.46 -15.92 -10.10
N LEU A 192 7.07 -16.94 -10.69
CA LEU A 192 6.48 -18.29 -10.82
C LEU A 192 6.70 -19.09 -9.53
#